data_AF-A0A1J1DQR4-F1
#
_entry.id   AF-A0A1J1DQR4-F1
#
_cell.length_a   1.000
_cell.length_b   1.000
_cell.length_c   1.000
_cell.angle_alpha   90.00
_cell.angle_beta   90.00
_cell.angle_gamma   90.00
#
_symmetry.space_group_name_H-M   'P 1'
#
loop_
_entity.id
_entity.type
_entity.pdbx_description
1 polymer ?
#
loop_
_entity_poly.entity_id
_entity_poly.type
_entity_poly.pdbx_seq_one_letter_code
_entity_poly.pdbx_strand_id
1 'polypeptide(L)'
;MFSLVTYMVLIVGVNWAFAVTPTVSLPGGEVWPPVSLIVGFIFVVRDFAQQRVEHHVLWAMLFGCAASWVMASPDLAIASAAAFAVGELADWVLFTVTRKPLSRRILLSSLISTPLDSLVFLGLIGRAAPFSFLTMTLSKLAGAFLVFWLLRRREELAAPQGA
;
A
#
# COMPACT_ATOMS: atom_id res chain seq x y z
N MET A 1 0.64 -19.29 -3.50
CA MET A 1 0.97 -19.18 -4.94
C MET A 1 0.18 -18.06 -5.62
N PHE A 2 -1.15 -18.17 -5.76
CA PHE A 2 -1.97 -17.13 -6.42
C PHE A 2 -1.80 -15.72 -5.83
N SER A 3 -1.82 -15.57 -4.50
CA SER A 3 -1.70 -14.26 -3.83
C SER A 3 -0.37 -13.53 -4.10
N LEU A 4 0.74 -14.27 -4.22
CA LEU A 4 2.07 -13.69 -4.46
C LEU A 4 2.22 -13.21 -5.89
N VAL A 5 1.76 -14.00 -6.87
CA VAL A 5 1.77 -13.61 -8.28
C VAL A 5 0.90 -12.37 -8.49
N THR A 6 -0.30 -12.35 -7.91
CA THR A 6 -1.17 -11.17 -7.94
C THR A 6 -0.46 -9.95 -7.35
N TYR A 7 0.22 -10.10 -6.21
CA TYR A 7 0.95 -8.99 -5.60
C TYR A 7 2.09 -8.47 -6.48
N MET A 8 2.91 -9.36 -7.07
CA MET A 8 3.98 -8.96 -7.99
C MET A 8 3.42 -8.21 -9.21
N VAL A 9 2.33 -8.70 -9.80
CA VAL A 9 1.66 -8.04 -10.93
C VAL A 9 1.12 -6.67 -10.53
N LEU A 10 0.60 -6.53 -9.31
CA LEU A 10 0.13 -5.23 -8.80
C LEU A 10 1.29 -4.24 -8.60
N ILE A 11 2.45 -4.68 -8.12
CA ILE A 11 3.65 -3.82 -8.00
C ILE A 11 4.07 -3.29 -9.37
N VAL A 12 4.17 -4.17 -10.37
CA VAL A 12 4.53 -3.77 -11.73
C VAL A 12 3.47 -2.82 -12.31
N GLY A 13 2.20 -3.19 -12.16
CA GLY A 13 1.07 -2.41 -12.66
C GLY A 13 0.98 -1.02 -12.05
N VAL A 14 1.25 -0.88 -10.75
CA VAL A 14 1.18 0.43 -10.08
C VAL A 14 2.37 1.32 -10.42
N ASN A 15 3.57 0.75 -10.55
CA ASN A 15 4.74 1.51 -11.01
C ASN A 15 4.56 2.00 -12.44
N TRP A 16 3.99 1.16 -13.31
CA TRP A 16 3.59 1.59 -14.65
C TRP A 16 2.51 2.68 -14.60
N ALA A 17 1.49 2.54 -13.74
CA ALA A 17 0.45 3.54 -13.57
C ALA A 17 1.02 4.90 -13.12
N PHE A 18 1.97 4.90 -12.19
CA PHE A 18 2.69 6.13 -11.78
C PHE A 18 3.49 6.75 -12.93
N ALA A 19 4.06 5.93 -13.82
CA ALA A 19 4.84 6.41 -14.96
C ALA A 19 3.96 7.08 -16.04
N VAL A 20 2.75 6.56 -16.28
CA VAL A 20 1.86 7.06 -17.35
C VAL A 20 0.82 8.07 -16.89
N THR A 21 0.52 8.14 -15.59
CA THR A 21 -0.54 9.00 -15.05
C THR A 21 0.05 10.32 -14.55
N PRO A 22 -0.35 11.47 -15.14
CA PRO A 22 0.10 12.76 -14.65
C PRO A 22 -0.38 13.03 -13.21
N THR A 23 0.45 13.71 -12.44
CA THR A 23 0.04 14.24 -11.13
C THR A 23 -0.88 15.43 -11.29
N VAL A 24 -1.85 15.57 -10.41
CA VAL A 24 -2.75 16.73 -10.35
C VAL A 24 -2.12 17.81 -9.46
N SER A 25 -2.15 19.05 -9.92
CA SER A 25 -1.70 20.19 -9.13
C SER A 25 -2.69 20.51 -8.01
N LEU A 26 -2.18 20.62 -6.80
CA LEU A 26 -2.89 21.10 -5.62
C LEU A 26 -2.69 22.62 -5.46
N PRO A 27 -3.52 23.29 -4.64
CA PRO A 27 -3.27 24.68 -4.24
C PRO A 27 -1.84 24.84 -3.70
N GLY A 28 -1.15 25.92 -4.10
CA GLY A 28 0.22 26.19 -3.65
C GLY A 28 1.33 25.51 -4.46
N GLY A 29 1.03 24.88 -5.60
CA GLY A 29 2.04 24.25 -6.46
C GLY A 29 2.46 22.85 -6.03
N GLU A 30 1.79 22.32 -5.00
CA GLU A 30 1.91 20.95 -4.53
C GLU A 30 1.32 19.94 -5.53
N VAL A 31 1.63 18.65 -5.37
CA VAL A 31 1.18 17.62 -6.32
C VAL A 31 0.49 16.47 -5.62
N TRP A 32 -0.54 15.95 -6.27
CA TRP A 32 -1.24 14.75 -5.84
C TRP A 32 -1.23 13.72 -6.98
N PRO A 33 -0.64 12.53 -6.76
CA PRO A 33 -0.73 11.43 -7.72
C PRO A 33 -2.09 10.71 -7.59
N PRO A 34 -2.97 10.72 -8.61
CA PRO A 34 -4.28 10.04 -8.53
C PRO A 34 -4.15 8.52 -8.34
N VAL A 35 -3.05 7.93 -8.81
CA VAL A 35 -2.70 6.52 -8.64
C VAL A 35 -2.69 6.10 -7.16
N SER A 36 -2.46 7.05 -6.24
CA SER A 36 -2.51 6.81 -4.79
C SER A 36 -3.86 6.25 -4.28
N LEU A 37 -4.97 6.50 -4.98
CA LEU A 37 -6.28 5.90 -4.68
C LEU A 37 -6.28 4.38 -4.90
N ILE A 38 -5.56 3.92 -5.93
CA ILE A 38 -5.45 2.49 -6.27
C ILE A 38 -4.44 1.82 -5.34
N VAL A 39 -3.35 2.51 -4.99
CA VAL A 39 -2.31 2.03 -4.08
C VAL A 39 -2.92 1.55 -2.76
N GLY A 40 -3.92 2.25 -2.22
CA GLY A 40 -4.62 1.83 -0.99
C GLY A 40 -5.16 0.39 -1.04
N PHE A 41 -5.68 -0.04 -2.19
CA PHE A 41 -6.16 -1.42 -2.36
C PHE A 41 -5.02 -2.42 -2.47
N ILE A 42 -3.88 -2.02 -3.02
CA ILE A 42 -2.68 -2.87 -3.14
C ILE A 42 -2.13 -3.20 -1.75
N PHE A 43 -2.15 -2.24 -0.82
CA PHE A 43 -1.77 -2.46 0.58
C PHE A 43 -2.65 -3.54 1.23
N VAL A 44 -3.94 -3.53 0.94
CA VAL A 44 -4.84 -4.57 1.45
C VAL A 44 -4.56 -5.94 0.81
N VAL A 45 -4.30 -5.99 -0.50
CA VAL A 45 -3.92 -7.24 -1.17
C VAL A 45 -2.61 -7.79 -0.62
N ARG A 46 -1.66 -6.91 -0.29
CA ARG A 46 -0.42 -7.25 0.41
C ARG A 46 -0.70 -7.88 1.77
N ASP A 47 -1.54 -7.26 2.61
CA ASP A 47 -1.93 -7.81 3.90
C ASP A 47 -2.49 -9.25 3.77
N PHE A 48 -3.32 -9.48 2.75
CA PHE A 48 -3.84 -10.80 2.43
C PHE A 48 -2.79 -11.80 1.92
N ALA A 49 -1.77 -11.33 1.19
CA ALA A 49 -0.67 -12.16 0.73
C ALA A 49 0.20 -12.55 1.92
N GLN A 50 0.53 -11.59 2.79
CA GLN A 50 1.34 -11.78 3.99
C GLN A 50 0.69 -12.77 4.97
N GLN A 51 -0.63 -12.74 5.15
CA GLN A 51 -1.29 -13.76 5.98
C GLN A 51 -1.13 -15.19 5.45
N ARG A 52 -0.95 -15.37 4.15
CA ARG A 52 -0.86 -16.69 3.52
C ARG A 52 0.57 -17.20 3.36
N VAL A 53 1.53 -16.29 3.17
CA VAL A 53 2.91 -16.63 2.81
C VAL A 53 3.94 -16.08 3.79
N GLU A 54 3.48 -15.41 4.85
CA GLU A 54 4.27 -14.85 5.93
C GLU A 54 5.47 -14.04 5.40
N HIS A 55 6.69 -14.43 5.77
CA HIS A 55 7.95 -13.76 5.47
C HIS A 55 8.30 -13.78 3.98
N HIS A 56 7.73 -14.70 3.19
CA HIS A 56 8.04 -14.82 1.77
C HIS A 56 7.50 -13.66 0.92
N VAL A 57 6.63 -12.83 1.48
CA VAL A 57 6.13 -11.61 0.83
C VAL A 57 7.26 -10.62 0.50
N LEU A 58 8.32 -10.58 1.32
CA LEU A 58 9.49 -9.72 1.11
C LEU A 58 10.22 -10.07 -0.20
N TRP A 59 10.35 -11.36 -0.50
CA TRP A 59 10.97 -11.82 -1.75
C TRP A 59 10.13 -11.47 -2.97
N ALA A 60 8.81 -11.54 -2.86
CA ALA A 60 7.91 -11.14 -3.93
C ALA A 60 7.96 -9.63 -4.19
N MET A 61 8.07 -8.82 -3.13
CA MET A 61 8.28 -7.38 -3.24
C MET A 61 9.60 -7.07 -3.94
N LEU A 62 10.71 -7.68 -3.51
CA LEU A 62 12.01 -7.49 -4.13
C LEU A 62 11.99 -7.81 -5.63
N PHE A 63 11.37 -8.92 -6.02
CA PHE A 63 11.24 -9.31 -7.42
C PHE A 63 10.34 -8.34 -8.21
N GLY A 64 9.20 -7.94 -7.64
CA GLY A 64 8.30 -6.97 -8.27
C GLY A 64 8.96 -5.60 -8.49
N CYS A 65 9.74 -5.13 -7.53
CA CYS A 65 10.52 -3.90 -7.63
C CYS A 65 11.62 -4.03 -8.70
N ALA A 66 12.35 -5.14 -8.72
CA ALA A 66 13.38 -5.40 -9.74
C ALA A 66 12.76 -5.45 -11.16
N ALA A 67 11.61 -6.11 -11.32
CA ALA A 67 10.91 -6.17 -12.60
C ALA A 67 10.40 -4.79 -13.05
N SER A 68 10.03 -3.92 -12.11
CA SER A 68 9.54 -2.57 -12.41
C SER A 68 10.63 -1.61 -12.90
N TRP A 69 11.90 -1.95 -12.71
CA TRP A 69 13.05 -1.15 -13.15
C TRP A 69 13.07 -0.92 -14.67
N VAL A 70 12.50 -1.84 -15.44
CA VAL A 70 12.43 -1.77 -16.91
C VAL A 70 11.32 -0.83 -17.39
N MET A 71 10.33 -0.50 -16.53
CA MET A 71 9.11 0.21 -16.93
C MET A 71 8.98 1.63 -16.39
N ALA A 72 9.64 1.94 -15.28
CA ALA A 72 9.60 3.26 -14.64
C ALA A 72 10.93 4.00 -14.85
N SER A 73 10.92 5.34 -14.72
CA SER A 73 12.19 6.08 -14.60
C SER A 73 12.96 5.58 -13.36
N PRO A 74 14.30 5.55 -13.39
CA PRO A 74 15.11 5.06 -12.26
C PRO A 74 14.72 5.70 -10.92
N ASP A 75 14.47 7.01 -10.92
CA ASP A 75 14.08 7.75 -9.72
C ASP A 75 12.72 7.28 -9.16
N LEU A 76 11.75 7.04 -10.05
CA LEU A 76 10.43 6.55 -9.66
C LEU A 76 10.50 5.11 -9.16
N ALA A 77 11.28 4.26 -9.83
CA ALA A 77 11.48 2.87 -9.43
C ALA A 77 12.12 2.77 -8.04
N ILE A 78 13.16 3.58 -7.77
CA ILE A 78 13.82 3.64 -6.46
C ILE A 78 12.86 4.17 -5.39
N ALA A 79 12.12 5.24 -5.68
CA ALA A 79 11.16 5.82 -4.76
C ALA A 79 10.06 4.83 -4.37
N SER A 80 9.44 4.17 -5.36
CA SER A 80 8.43 3.13 -5.13
C SER A 80 9.01 1.93 -4.37
N ALA A 81 10.20 1.45 -4.74
CA ALA A 81 10.80 0.29 -4.10
C ALA A 81 11.12 0.55 -2.63
N ALA A 82 11.68 1.72 -2.30
CA ALA A 82 11.96 2.12 -0.93
C ALA A 82 10.66 2.28 -0.12
N ALA A 83 9.65 2.92 -0.72
CA ALA A 83 8.37 3.17 -0.05
C ALA A 83 7.60 1.86 0.22
N PHE A 84 7.56 0.95 -0.76
CA PHE A 84 7.02 -0.40 -0.56
C PHE A 84 7.83 -1.20 0.46
N ALA A 85 9.15 -1.15 0.43
CA ALA A 85 9.98 -1.87 1.40
C ALA A 85 9.71 -1.41 2.85
N VAL A 86 9.64 -0.10 3.08
CA VAL A 86 9.33 0.45 4.42
C VAL A 86 7.91 0.08 4.84
N GLY A 87 6.93 0.23 3.94
CA GLY A 87 5.55 -0.15 4.23
C GLY A 87 5.36 -1.64 4.48
N GLU A 88 6.13 -2.49 3.80
CA GLU A 88 6.10 -3.96 3.96
C GLU A 88 6.72 -4.37 5.30
N LEU A 89 7.85 -3.76 5.69
CA LEU A 89 8.46 -4.01 6.99
C LEU A 89 7.55 -3.60 8.14
N ALA A 90 6.86 -2.46 8.01
CA ALA A 90 5.89 -2.02 9.00
C ALA A 90 4.73 -3.01 9.15
N ASP A 91 4.17 -3.48 8.04
CA ASP A 91 3.11 -4.51 8.07
C ASP A 91 3.62 -5.83 8.61
N TRP A 92 4.83 -6.23 8.23
CA TRP A 92 5.50 -7.42 8.75
C TRP A 92 5.56 -7.41 10.28
N VAL A 93 6.04 -6.30 10.86
CA VAL A 93 6.07 -6.14 12.32
C VAL A 93 4.65 -6.17 12.90
N LEU A 94 3.70 -5.43 12.33
CA LEU A 94 2.35 -5.32 12.87
C LEU A 94 1.58 -6.64 12.82
N PHE A 95 1.64 -7.38 11.72
CA PHE A 95 0.96 -8.67 11.61
C PHE A 95 1.60 -9.76 12.45
N THR A 96 2.92 -9.69 12.67
CA THR A 96 3.64 -10.63 13.54
C THR A 96 3.31 -10.38 15.01
N VAL A 97 3.21 -9.12 15.43
CA VAL A 97 2.93 -8.74 16.83
C VAL A 97 1.44 -8.81 17.15
N THR A 98 0.55 -8.43 16.23
CA THR A 98 -0.88 -8.33 16.50
C THR A 98 -1.61 -9.65 16.28
N ARG A 99 -2.38 -10.10 17.29
CA ARG A 99 -3.28 -11.26 17.18
C ARG A 99 -4.76 -10.88 17.08
N LYS A 100 -5.07 -9.81 16.34
CA LYS A 100 -6.44 -9.28 16.18
C LYS A 100 -7.18 -9.95 15.00
N PRO A 101 -8.50 -9.77 14.85
CA PRO A 101 -9.22 -10.15 13.63
C PRO A 101 -8.63 -9.47 12.39
N LEU A 102 -8.80 -10.10 11.23
CA LEU A 102 -8.23 -9.65 9.96
C LEU A 102 -8.61 -8.19 9.65
N SER A 103 -9.88 -7.83 9.80
CA SER A 103 -10.35 -6.46 9.56
C SER A 103 -9.51 -5.44 10.33
N ARG A 104 -9.32 -5.66 11.63
CA ARG A 104 -8.53 -4.77 12.49
C ARG A 104 -7.04 -4.75 12.13
N ARG A 105 -6.49 -5.86 11.67
CA ARG A 105 -5.08 -5.88 11.22
C ARG A 105 -4.90 -5.02 9.99
N ILE A 106 -5.77 -5.15 8.99
CA ILE A 106 -5.75 -4.32 7.77
C ILE A 106 -5.87 -2.83 8.09
N LEU A 107 -6.73 -2.47 9.04
CA LEU A 107 -6.84 -1.07 9.45
C LEU A 107 -5.57 -0.56 10.12
N LEU A 108 -4.98 -1.35 11.04
CA LEU A 108 -3.76 -0.95 11.76
C LEU A 108 -2.53 -0.90 10.86
N SER A 109 -2.35 -1.88 9.96
CA SER A 109 -1.30 -1.88 8.94
C SER A 109 -1.42 -0.64 8.08
N SER A 110 -2.60 -0.39 7.52
CA SER A 110 -2.82 0.75 6.63
C SER A 110 -2.62 2.09 7.32
N LEU A 111 -3.01 2.23 8.59
CA LEU A 111 -2.81 3.46 9.38
C LEU A 111 -1.33 3.82 9.60
N ILE A 112 -0.44 2.83 9.60
CA ILE A 112 1.00 3.03 9.84
C ILE A 112 1.78 3.04 8.53
N SER A 113 1.47 2.09 7.65
CA SER A 113 2.25 1.86 6.43
C SER A 113 1.91 2.85 5.32
N THR A 114 0.68 3.35 5.22
CA THR A 114 0.34 4.33 4.17
C THR A 114 0.93 5.73 4.41
N PRO A 115 1.03 6.26 5.65
CA PRO A 115 1.82 7.46 5.90
C PRO A 115 3.32 7.25 5.62
N LEU A 116 3.90 6.14 6.10
CA LEU A 116 5.32 5.84 5.89
C LEU A 116 5.66 5.75 4.39
N ASP A 117 4.86 5.01 3.63
CA ASP A 117 4.99 4.90 2.18
C ASP A 117 4.86 6.26 1.48
N SER A 118 3.88 7.08 1.87
CA SER A 118 3.71 8.41 1.28
C SER A 118 4.86 9.36 1.59
N LEU A 119 5.40 9.33 2.81
CA LEU A 119 6.58 10.14 3.19
C LEU A 119 7.82 9.73 2.41
N VAL A 120 8.12 8.42 2.38
CA VAL A 120 9.31 7.90 1.69
C VAL A 120 9.22 8.17 0.18
N PHE A 121 8.07 7.88 -0.42
CA PHE A 121 7.87 8.10 -1.85
C PHE A 121 8.01 9.58 -2.23
N LEU A 122 7.26 10.48 -1.57
CA LEU A 122 7.29 11.91 -1.87
C LEU A 122 8.66 12.53 -1.54
N GLY A 123 9.31 12.06 -0.47
CA GLY A 123 10.65 12.50 -0.09
C GLY A 123 11.69 12.16 -1.15
N LEU A 124 11.69 10.93 -1.67
CA LEU A 124 12.65 10.49 -2.67
C LEU A 124 12.45 11.13 -4.04
N ILE A 125 11.22 11.48 -4.41
CA ILE A 125 10.96 12.23 -5.65
C ILE A 125 11.09 13.76 -5.49
N GLY A 126 11.53 14.24 -4.31
CA GLY A 126 11.72 15.67 -4.03
C GLY A 126 10.43 16.49 -3.99
N ARG A 127 9.28 15.86 -3.71
CA ARG A 127 7.95 16.51 -3.66
C ARG A 127 7.24 16.31 -2.31
N ALA A 128 8.01 16.16 -1.24
CA ALA A 128 7.49 16.08 0.11
C ALA A 128 6.98 17.46 0.55
N ALA A 129 5.67 17.64 0.48
CA ALA A 129 4.99 18.83 0.95
C ALA A 129 3.72 18.45 1.74
N PRO A 130 3.22 19.30 2.66
CA PRO A 130 2.20 18.91 3.63
C PRO A 130 0.89 18.44 2.99
N PHE A 131 0.37 19.15 1.98
CA PHE A 131 -0.88 18.76 1.31
C PHE A 131 -0.67 17.54 0.41
N SER A 132 0.47 17.41 -0.24
CA SER A 132 0.85 16.26 -1.07
C SER A 132 0.90 14.99 -0.22
N PHE A 133 1.56 15.08 0.94
CA PHE A 133 1.61 14.01 1.92
C PHE A 133 0.22 13.64 2.46
N LEU A 134 -0.56 14.65 2.85
CA LEU A 134 -1.89 14.43 3.43
C LEU A 134 -2.84 13.80 2.40
N THR A 135 -2.93 14.38 1.20
CA THR A 135 -3.83 13.87 0.14
C THR A 135 -3.42 12.47 -0.32
N MET A 136 -2.12 12.20 -0.49
CA MET A 136 -1.64 10.87 -0.87
C MET A 136 -1.94 9.82 0.22
N THR A 137 -1.71 10.17 1.49
CA THR A 137 -1.99 9.29 2.63
C THR A 137 -3.49 9.01 2.76
N LEU A 138 -4.32 10.06 2.71
CA LEU A 138 -5.78 9.92 2.79
C LEU A 138 -6.35 9.12 1.62
N SER A 139 -5.80 9.27 0.42
CA SER A 139 -6.21 8.51 -0.77
C SER A 139 -6.00 7.00 -0.56
N LYS A 140 -4.84 6.61 -0.03
CA LYS A 140 -4.53 5.21 0.27
C LYS A 140 -5.39 4.68 1.42
N LEU A 141 -5.54 5.48 2.49
CA LEU A 141 -6.38 5.14 3.63
C LEU A 141 -7.84 4.94 3.26
N ALA A 142 -8.38 5.72 2.32
CA ALA A 142 -9.76 5.56 1.86
C ALA A 142 -9.99 4.16 1.26
N GLY A 143 -9.07 3.68 0.41
CA GLY A 143 -9.14 2.33 -0.15
C GLY A 143 -9.06 1.25 0.92
N ALA A 144 -8.12 1.37 1.86
CA ALA A 144 -7.98 0.45 2.97
C ALA A 144 -9.20 0.42 3.90
N PHE A 145 -9.73 1.61 4.23
CA PHE A 145 -10.89 1.76 5.10
C PHE A 145 -12.15 1.14 4.47
N LEU A 146 -12.34 1.28 3.16
CA LEU A 146 -13.43 0.65 2.44
C LEU A 146 -13.38 -0.88 2.59
N VAL A 147 -12.21 -1.49 2.39
CA VAL A 147 -12.08 -2.96 2.54
C VAL A 147 -12.21 -3.39 3.99
N PHE A 148 -11.64 -2.64 4.94
CA PHE A 148 -11.84 -2.86 6.37
C PHE A 148 -13.33 -2.91 6.72
N TRP A 149 -14.11 -1.92 6.26
CA TRP A 149 -15.53 -1.82 6.56
C TRP A 149 -16.33 -3.00 5.97
N LEU A 150 -16.02 -3.41 4.74
CA LEU A 150 -16.63 -4.58 4.11
C LEU A 150 -16.33 -5.88 4.87
N LEU A 151 -15.07 -6.06 5.30
CA LEU A 151 -14.66 -7.24 6.06
C LEU A 151 -15.27 -7.27 7.45
N ARG A 152 -15.28 -6.13 8.15
CA ARG A 152 -15.86 -6.02 9.48
C ARG A 152 -17.35 -6.36 9.47
N ARG A 153 -18.10 -5.89 8.47
CA ARG A 153 -19.52 -6.27 8.30
C ARG A 153 -19.69 -7.77 8.13
N ARG A 154 -18.80 -8.43 7.38
CA ARG A 154 -18.84 -9.89 7.21
C ARG A 154 -18.51 -10.64 8.50
N GLU A 155 -17.51 -10.18 9.25
CA GLU A 155 -17.14 -10.74 10.55
C GLU A 155 -18.30 -10.59 11.55
N GLU A 156 -18.98 -9.45 11.57
CA GLU A 156 -20.15 -9.19 12.43
C GLU A 156 -21.36 -10.07 12.05
N LEU A 157 -21.61 -10.29 10.75
CA LEU A 157 -22.67 -11.18 10.27
C LEU A 157 -22.40 -12.67 10.55
N ALA A 158 -21.12 -13.06 10.62
CA ALA A 158 -20.70 -14.43 10.90
C ALA A 158 -20.58 -14.73 12.40
N ALA A 159 -20.60 -13.71 13.26
CA ALA A 159 -20.64 -13.90 14.70
C ALA A 159 -22.02 -14.46 15.10
N PRO A 160 -22.09 -15.55 15.90
CA PRO A 160 -23.37 -16.07 16.36
C PRO A 160 -24.12 -14.97 17.12
N GLN A 161 -25.38 -14.74 16.74
CA GLN A 161 -26.27 -13.78 17.40
C GLN A 161 -26.57 -14.30 18.81
N GLY A 162 -25.82 -13.85 19.80
CA GLY A 162 -26.01 -14.17 21.21
C GLY A 162 -24.82 -14.88 21.84
N ALA A 163 -23.95 -14.08 22.48
CA ALA A 163 -23.20 -14.47 23.66
C ALA A 163 -23.38 -13.35 24.69
#